data_AF-A0A1M6AR95-F1
#
_entry.id   AF-A0A1M6AR95-F1
#
_cell.length_a   1.000
_cell.length_b   1.000
_cell.length_c   1.000
_cell.angle_alpha   90.00
_cell.angle_beta   90.00
_cell.angle_gamma   90.00
#
_symmetry.space_group_name_H-M   'P 1'
#
loop_
_entity.id
_entity.type
_entity.pdbx_description
1 polymer ?
#
loop_
_entity_poly.entity_id
_entity_poly.type
_entity_poly.pdbx_seq_one_letter_code
_entity_poly.pdbx_strand_id
1 'polypeptide(L)' 'MELLNNWRLILLLCLTLGLAPFFPEPHIWGKIKWIAGGAVGMKAADWFDVLFHGIPFLLLLRLLIVKLKKSK' A
#
# COMPACT_ATOMS: atom_id res chain seq x y z
N MET A 1 -4.86 13.74 13.43
CA MET A 1 -4.04 14.45 12.41
C MET A 1 -2.55 14.14 12.52
N GLU A 2 -1.99 13.86 13.71
CA GLU A 2 -0.56 13.53 13.84
C GLU A 2 -0.17 12.19 13.19
N LEU A 3 -0.96 11.14 13.38
CA LEU A 3 -0.68 9.80 12.83
C LEU A 3 -0.55 9.81 11.29
N LEU A 4 -1.48 10.45 10.59
CA LEU A 4 -1.51 10.53 9.12
C LEU A 4 -0.41 11.43 8.53
N ASN A 5 0.29 12.20 9.36
CA ASN A 5 1.42 13.04 8.94
C ASN A 5 2.77 12.50 9.46
N ASN A 6 2.77 11.40 10.21
CA ASN A 6 3.97 10.81 10.79
C ASN A 6 4.69 9.93 9.75
N TRP A 7 5.75 10.47 9.16
CA TRP A 7 6.57 9.79 8.16
C TRP A 7 7.16 8.47 8.65
N ARG A 8 7.63 8.41 9.89
CA ARG A 8 8.25 7.19 10.44
C ARG A 8 7.23 6.08 10.56
N LEU A 9 6.04 6.41 11.09
CA LEU A 9 4.96 5.45 11.21
C LEU A 9 4.48 4.95 9.85
N ILE A 10 4.27 5.86 8.89
CA ILE A 10 3.78 5.48 7.55
C ILE A 10 4.81 4.64 6.80
N LEU A 11 6.10 4.99 6.88
CA LEU A 11 7.17 4.16 6.31
C LEU A 11 7.23 2.78 6.98
N LEU A 12 7.10 2.72 8.31
CA LEU A 12 7.03 1.45 9.03
C LEU A 12 5.85 0.60 8.56
N LEU A 13 4.67 1.18 8.41
CA LEU A 13 3.48 0.47 7.90
C LEU A 13 3.66 0.00 6.45
N CYS A 14 4.29 0.79 5.59
CA CYS A 14 4.65 0.33 4.24
C CYS A 14 5.59 -0.87 4.28
N LEU A 15 6.67 -0.78 5.06
CA LEU A 15 7.70 -1.81 5.16
C LEU A 15 7.25 -3.07 5.91
N THR A 16 6.14 -2.99 6.65
CA THR A 16 5.56 -4.13 7.40
C THR A 16 4.23 -4.54 6.78
N LEU A 17 3.12 -3.95 7.24
CA LEU A 17 1.77 -4.28 6.82
C LEU A 17 1.58 -4.25 5.29
N GLY A 18 2.13 -3.24 4.62
CA GLY A 18 1.95 -3.07 3.18
C GLY A 18 2.66 -4.14 2.34
N LEU A 19 3.82 -4.61 2.79
CA LEU A 19 4.59 -5.63 2.07
C LEU A 19 4.33 -7.06 2.56
N ALA A 20 3.75 -7.24 3.74
CA ALA A 20 3.45 -8.57 4.27
C ALA A 20 2.31 -9.27 3.51
N PRO A 21 2.28 -10.62 3.51
CA PRO A 21 3.42 -11.53 3.67
C PRO A 21 4.54 -11.29 2.65
N PHE A 22 5.79 -11.53 3.03
CA PHE A 22 6.97 -11.20 2.20
C PHE A 22 7.50 -12.36 1.34
N PHE A 23 7.13 -13.60 1.67
CA PHE A 23 7.64 -14.80 1.01
C PHE A 23 6.48 -15.56 0.32
N PRO A 24 6.67 -16.08 -0.90
CA PRO A 24 7.88 -15.98 -1.75
C PRO A 24 8.11 -14.57 -2.31
N GLU A 25 7.11 -13.71 -2.28
CA GLU A 25 7.17 -12.29 -2.62
C GLU A 25 6.12 -11.51 -1.83
N PRO A 26 6.21 -10.17 -1.74
CA PRO A 26 5.21 -9.34 -1.10
C PRO A 26 3.80 -9.59 -1.64
N HIS A 27 2.83 -9.76 -0.75
CA HIS A 27 1.47 -10.09 -1.13
C HIS A 27 0.84 -9.05 -2.05
N ILE A 28 1.04 -7.76 -1.77
CA ILE A 28 0.60 -6.66 -2.64
C ILE A 28 1.19 -6.76 -4.04
N TRP A 29 2.43 -7.23 -4.17
CA TRP A 29 3.10 -7.40 -5.46
C TRP A 29 2.47 -8.53 -6.27
N GLY A 30 2.19 -9.66 -5.61
CA GLY A 30 1.42 -10.76 -6.22
C GLY A 30 0.06 -10.32 -6.72
N LYS A 31 -0.69 -9.55 -5.93
CA LYS A 31 -2.01 -9.04 -6.35
C LYS A 31 -1.92 -8.04 -7.50
N ILE A 32 -0.92 -7.14 -7.52
CA ILE A 32 -0.70 -6.22 -8.65
C ILE A 32 -0.48 -6.99 -9.95
N LYS A 33 0.36 -8.04 -9.94
CA LYS A 33 0.57 -8.90 -11.11
C LYS A 33 -0.70 -9.63 -11.53
N TRP A 34 -1.49 -10.11 -10.57
CA TRP A 34 -2.76 -10.77 -10.85
C TRP A 34 -3.78 -9.81 -11.50
N ILE A 35 -3.88 -8.58 -10.99
CA ILE A 35 -4.71 -7.52 -11.59
C ILE A 35 -4.23 -7.18 -12.99
N ALA A 36 -2.92 -7.02 -13.20
CA ALA A 36 -2.34 -6.78 -14.52
C ALA A 36 -2.63 -7.91 -15.53
N GLY A 37 -2.77 -9.15 -15.04
CA GLY A 37 -3.20 -10.32 -15.80
C GLY A 37 -4.73 -10.44 -16.00
N GLY A 38 -5.51 -9.42 -15.64
CA GLY A 38 -6.96 -9.38 -15.85
C GLY A 38 -7.81 -9.79 -14.65
N ALA A 39 -7.22 -9.97 -13.46
CA ALA A 39 -7.95 -10.28 -12.22
C ALA A 39 -8.88 -11.51 -12.30
N VAL A 40 -8.60 -12.43 -13.23
CA VAL A 40 -9.46 -13.60 -13.48
C VAL A 40 -9.54 -14.46 -12.21
N GLY A 41 -10.77 -14.67 -11.73
CA GLY A 41 -11.05 -15.49 -10.55
C GLY A 41 -10.83 -14.81 -9.19
N MET A 42 -10.48 -13.51 -9.14
CA MET A 42 -10.37 -12.78 -7.88
C MET A 42 -11.71 -12.71 -7.15
N LYS A 43 -11.68 -12.98 -5.84
CA LYS A 43 -12.85 -12.90 -4.94
C LYS A 43 -12.81 -11.61 -4.13
N ALA A 44 -13.89 -11.32 -3.40
CA ALA A 44 -13.96 -10.16 -2.53
C ALA A 44 -12.81 -10.09 -1.51
N ALA A 45 -12.37 -11.23 -0.98
CA ALA A 45 -11.22 -11.30 -0.08
C ALA A 45 -9.91 -10.87 -0.76
N ASP A 46 -9.70 -11.22 -2.03
CA ASP A 46 -8.51 -10.81 -2.77
C ASP A 46 -8.48 -9.30 -3.02
N TRP A 47 -9.64 -8.69 -3.26
CA TRP A 47 -9.77 -7.24 -3.35
C TRP A 47 -9.57 -6.55 -2.01
N PHE A 48 -10.08 -7.15 -0.93
CA PHE A 48 -9.80 -6.67 0.42
C PHE A 48 -8.29 -6.68 0.71
N ASP A 49 -7.58 -7.74 0.34
CA ASP A 49 -6.11 -7.81 0.48
C ASP A 49 -5.41 -6.67 -0.27
N VAL A 50 -5.81 -6.39 -1.51
CA VAL A 50 -5.26 -5.27 -2.31
C VAL A 50 -5.44 -3.95 -1.57
N LEU A 51 -6.64 -3.70 -1.04
CA LEU A 51 -6.91 -2.47 -0.30
C LEU A 51 -6.13 -2.43 1.01
N PHE A 52 -6.17 -3.51 1.79
CA PHE A 52 -5.55 -3.60 3.11
C PHE A 52 -4.04 -3.38 3.04
N HIS A 53 -3.36 -4.07 2.12
CA HIS A 53 -1.92 -3.91 1.92
C HIS A 53 -1.57 -2.67 1.09
N GLY A 54 -2.51 -2.14 0.29
CA GLY A 54 -2.34 -0.92 -0.50
C GLY A 54 -2.46 0.39 0.30
N ILE A 55 -3.28 0.42 1.36
CA ILE A 55 -3.56 1.63 2.16
C ILE A 55 -2.29 2.31 2.67
N PRO A 56 -1.28 1.61 3.24
CA PRO A 56 -0.04 2.26 3.66
C PRO A 56 0.66 3.05 2.54
N PHE A 57 0.70 2.52 1.33
CA PHE A 57 1.32 3.19 0.17
C PHE A 57 0.51 4.39 -0.31
N LEU A 58 -0.83 4.32 -0.26
CA LEU A 58 -1.68 5.48 -0.54
C LEU A 58 -1.46 6.60 0.48
N LEU A 59 -1.27 6.27 1.76
CA LEU A 59 -0.92 7.24 2.79
C LEU A 59 0.46 7.86 2.54
N LEU A 60 1.44 7.06 2.12
CA LEU A 60 2.77 7.54 1.75
C LEU A 60 2.71 8.48 0.54
N LEU A 61 1.96 8.12 -0.51
CA LEU A 61 1.73 8.98 -1.68
C LEU A 61 1.08 10.30 -1.28
N ARG A 62 0.06 10.26 -0.41
CA ARG A 62 -0.58 11.46 0.13
C ARG A 62 0.42 12.34 0.89
N LEU A 63 1.30 11.75 1.69
CA LEU A 63 2.36 12.48 2.41
C LEU A 63 3.32 13.19 1.45
N LEU A 64 3.76 12.50 0.39
CA LEU A 64 4.62 13.06 -0.64
C LEU A 64 3.96 14.25 -1.33
N ILE A 65 2.69 14.11 -1.75
CA ILE A 65 1.93 15.20 -2.40
C ILE A 65 1.82 16.42 -1.48
N VAL A 66 1.51 16.22 -0.19
CA VAL A 66 1.40 17.33 0.78
C VAL A 66 2.75 18.01 0.99
N LYS A 67 3.84 17.24 1.06
CA LYS A 67 5.20 17.80 1.21
C LYS A 67 5.61 18.61 -0.01
N LEU A 68 5.34 18.11 -1.22
CA LEU A 68 5.62 18.81 -2.47
C LEU A 68 4.80 20.10 -2.61
N LYS A 69 3.52 20.09 -2.21
CA LYS A 69 2.68 21.29 -2.21
C LYS A 69 3.10 22.35 -1.20
N LYS A 70 3.63 21.95 -0.04
CA LYS A 70 4.17 22.87 0.98
C LYS A 70 5.57 23.42 0.64
N SER A 71 6.29 22.75 -0.26
CA SER A 71 7.63 23.16 -0.68
C SER A 71 7.61 24.14 -1.85
N LYS A 72 6.43 24.35 -2.45
CA LYS A 72 6.13 25.44 -3.38
C LYS A 72 5.48 26.57 -2.60
#